data_AF-A0A974VT58-F1
#
_entry.id   AF-A0A974VT58-F1
#
_cell.length_a   1.000
_cell.length_b   1.000
_cell.length_c   1.000
_cell.angle_alpha   90.00
_cell.angle_beta   90.00
_cell.angle_gamma   90.00
#
_symmetry.space_group_name_H-M   'P 1'
#
loop_
_entity.id
_entity.type
_entity.pdbx_description
1 polymer ?
#
loop_
_entity_poly.entity_id
_entity_poly.type
_entity_poly.pdbx_seq_one_letter_code
_entity_poly.pdbx_strand_id
1 'polypeptide(L)'
;MSTENSTTHDKPARLLQDEFTCSRGVYLINADDQLAVYDQLTAQASKLASMLAMISGNGYETFAGCNGETQENYLWGCSSLAKEVKQLAELISDGAGRQA
;
A
#
# COMPACT_ATOMS: atom_id res chain seq x y z
N MET A 1 45.92 -12.94 23.07
CA MET A 1 44.77 -12.08 23.41
C MET A 1 43.80 -12.16 22.26
N SER A 2 42.79 -13.01 22.38
CA SER A 2 41.75 -13.20 21.37
C SER A 2 40.48 -12.60 21.95
N THR A 3 39.99 -11.49 21.41
CA THR A 3 38.70 -10.91 21.80
C THR A 3 37.67 -11.32 20.77
N GLU A 4 36.65 -11.99 21.27
CA GLU A 4 35.55 -12.64 20.57
C GLU A 4 34.66 -11.60 19.88
N ASN A 5 34.42 -11.79 18.58
CA ASN A 5 33.48 -10.96 17.83
C ASN A 5 32.06 -11.50 18.06
N SER A 6 31.32 -10.84 18.96
CA SER A 6 29.89 -11.08 19.16
C SER A 6 29.11 -10.66 17.91
N THR A 7 28.75 -11.64 17.09
CA THR A 7 27.86 -11.42 15.95
C THR A 7 26.42 -11.48 16.48
N THR A 8 25.92 -10.32 16.92
CA THR A 8 24.50 -10.14 17.23
C THR A 8 23.70 -10.38 15.96
N HIS A 9 22.99 -11.50 15.92
CA HIS A 9 22.08 -11.88 14.85
C HIS A 9 20.85 -10.96 14.89
N ASP A 10 20.99 -9.77 14.30
CA ASP A 10 19.88 -8.87 14.02
C ASP A 10 18.94 -9.57 13.04
N LYS A 11 17.76 -9.97 13.53
CA LYS A 11 16.72 -10.54 12.68
C LYS A 11 16.31 -9.47 11.67
N PRO A 12 16.42 -9.71 10.35
CA PRO A 12 16.00 -8.71 9.39
C PRO A 12 14.50 -8.46 9.58
N ALA A 13 14.17 -7.19 9.86
CA ALA A 13 12.81 -6.70 9.91
C ALA A 13 12.06 -7.22 8.68
N ARG A 14 10.88 -7.81 8.93
CA ARG A 14 10.08 -8.51 7.93
C ARG A 14 9.54 -7.48 6.94
N LEU A 15 10.34 -7.19 5.92
CA LEU A 15 10.01 -6.26 4.85
C LEU A 15 8.88 -6.87 4.02
N LEU A 16 7.68 -6.28 4.11
CA LEU A 16 6.52 -6.59 3.27
C LEU A 16 6.78 -6.06 1.84
N GLN A 17 7.77 -6.64 1.17
CA GLN A 17 8.30 -6.15 -0.11
C GLN A 17 7.68 -6.81 -1.34
N ASP A 18 7.05 -7.98 -1.20
CA ASP A 18 6.67 -8.81 -2.36
C ASP A 18 5.20 -8.68 -2.78
N GLU A 19 4.35 -7.93 -2.07
CA GLU A 19 2.90 -7.92 -2.32
C GLU A 19 2.31 -6.58 -2.78
N PHE A 20 3.09 -5.51 -2.77
CA PHE A 20 2.62 -4.18 -3.17
C PHE A 20 3.10 -3.85 -4.58
N THR A 21 2.15 -3.56 -5.48
CA THR A 21 2.38 -3.11 -6.85
C THR A 21 2.91 -1.66 -6.94
N CYS A 22 3.19 -1.01 -5.82
CA CYS A 22 3.79 0.32 -5.81
C CYS A 22 5.30 0.22 -6.02
N SER A 23 5.87 1.12 -6.85
CA SER A 23 7.31 1.17 -7.12
C SER A 23 8.13 1.09 -5.82
N ARG A 24 9.13 0.21 -5.86
CA ARG A 24 10.04 -0.35 -4.81
C ARG A 24 10.71 0.63 -3.81
N GLY A 25 10.25 1.86 -3.63
CA GLY A 25 10.95 2.85 -2.81
C GLY A 25 10.11 3.94 -2.14
N VAL A 26 8.77 3.91 -2.19
CA VAL A 26 7.96 5.00 -1.60
C VAL A 26 7.52 4.73 -0.17
N TYR A 27 7.46 3.46 0.28
CA TYR A 27 6.95 3.12 1.60
C TYR A 27 7.89 2.15 2.34
N LEU A 28 8.91 2.71 3.00
CA LEU A 28 9.61 2.02 4.10
C LEU A 28 8.79 2.25 5.38
N ILE A 29 7.61 1.63 5.46
CA ILE A 29 6.78 1.70 6.66
C ILE A 29 7.19 0.54 7.55
N ASN A 30 7.56 0.85 8.79
CA ASN A 30 7.71 -0.18 9.80
C ASN A 30 6.31 -0.73 10.10
N ALA A 31 6.06 -2.00 9.77
CA ALA A 31 4.76 -2.64 10.00
C ALA A 31 4.35 -2.71 11.49
N ASP A 32 5.31 -2.51 12.40
CA ASP A 32 5.07 -2.41 13.84
C ASP A 32 4.57 -1.02 14.26
N ASP A 33 4.77 0.01 13.43
CA ASP A 33 4.24 1.36 13.64
C ASP A 33 2.82 1.49 13.08
N GLN A 34 1.84 1.18 13.93
CA GLN A 34 0.42 1.22 13.58
C GLN A 34 -0.06 2.61 13.13
N LEU A 35 0.56 3.69 13.62
CA LEU A 35 0.19 5.05 13.22
C LEU A 35 0.63 5.30 11.77
N ALA A 36 1.86 4.90 11.42
CA ALA A 36 2.37 5.00 10.06
C ALA A 36 1.55 4.15 9.07
N VAL A 37 1.09 2.96 9.49
CA VAL A 37 0.19 2.12 8.68
C VAL A 37 -1.18 2.78 8.48
N TYR A 38 -1.73 3.43 9.51
CA TYR A 38 -3.02 4.15 9.43
C TYR A 38 -2.96 5.38 8.52
N ASP A 39 -1.90 6.18 8.62
CA ASP A 39 -1.66 7.33 7.75
C ASP A 39 -1.57 6.88 6.28
N GLN A 40 -0.87 5.76 6.04
CA GLN A 40 -0.75 5.17 4.73
C GLN A 40 -2.08 4.67 4.18
N LEU A 41 -2.88 3.97 5.00
CA LEU A 41 -4.22 3.53 4.62
C LEU A 41 -5.07 4.73 4.19
N THR A 42 -5.03 5.81 4.96
CA THR A 42 -5.77 7.04 4.67
C THR A 42 -5.31 7.69 3.36
N ALA A 43 -4.00 7.75 3.11
CA ALA A 43 -3.44 8.29 1.88
C ALA A 43 -3.87 7.47 0.65
N GLN A 44 -3.75 6.14 0.71
CA GLN A 44 -4.10 5.27 -0.41
C GLN A 44 -5.61 5.21 -0.66
N ALA A 45 -6.43 5.22 0.40
CA ALA A 45 -7.87 5.31 0.26
C ALA A 45 -8.31 6.63 -0.40
N SER A 46 -7.68 7.75 -0.03
CA SER A 46 -7.95 9.07 -0.61
C SER A 46 -7.56 9.12 -2.10
N LYS A 47 -6.41 8.53 -2.44
CA LYS A 47 -5.96 8.40 -3.83
C LYS A 47 -6.93 7.54 -4.64
N LEU A 48 -7.40 6.41 -4.09
CA LEU A 48 -8.37 5.54 -4.76
C LEU A 48 -9.69 6.27 -4.98
N ALA A 49 -10.21 6.98 -3.97
CA ALA A 49 -11.42 7.77 -4.10
C ALA A 49 -11.29 8.83 -5.21
N SER A 50 -10.13 9.49 -5.30
CA SER A 50 -9.85 10.46 -6.36
C SER A 50 -9.82 9.81 -7.75
N MET A 51 -9.27 8.60 -7.86
CA MET A 51 -9.28 7.87 -9.12
C MET A 51 -10.68 7.40 -9.51
N LEU A 52 -11.46 6.91 -8.55
CA LEU A 52 -12.84 6.50 -8.78
C LEU A 52 -13.74 7.66 -9.20
N ALA A 53 -13.44 8.88 -8.77
CA ALA A 53 -14.13 10.09 -9.22
C ALA A 53 -13.94 10.36 -10.73
N MET A 54 -12.86 9.89 -11.35
CA MET A 54 -12.67 10.01 -12.80
C MET A 54 -13.57 9.07 -13.59
N ILE A 55 -13.95 7.91 -13.02
CA ILE A 55 -14.77 6.91 -13.70
C ILE A 55 -16.24 6.95 -13.26
N SER A 56 -16.64 8.00 -12.55
CA SER A 56 -18.01 8.20 -12.06
C SER A 56 -18.45 9.65 -12.22
N GLY A 57 -19.77 9.88 -12.20
CA GLY A 57 -20.35 11.22 -12.33
C GLY A 57 -19.81 11.99 -13.54
N ASN A 58 -19.44 13.26 -13.32
CA ASN A 58 -18.94 14.15 -14.37
C ASN A 58 -17.56 13.76 -14.91
N GLY A 59 -16.78 12.95 -14.18
CA GLY A 59 -15.49 12.46 -14.67
C GLY A 59 -15.63 11.43 -15.78
N TYR A 60 -16.75 10.69 -15.79
CA TYR A 60 -16.94 9.54 -16.68
C TYR A 60 -16.87 9.91 -18.16
N GLU A 61 -17.34 11.09 -18.57
CA GLU A 61 -17.22 11.53 -19.97
C GLU A 61 -15.76 11.62 -20.43
N THR A 62 -14.86 12.08 -19.56
CA THR A 62 -13.43 12.16 -19.86
C THR A 62 -12.82 10.76 -19.96
N PHE A 63 -13.18 9.87 -19.04
CA PHE A 63 -12.73 8.48 -19.06
C PHE A 63 -13.24 7.73 -20.30
N ALA A 64 -14.53 7.86 -20.62
CA ALA A 64 -15.15 7.23 -21.78
C ALA A 64 -14.61 7.75 -23.12
N GLY A 65 -14.13 9.00 -23.16
CA GLY A 65 -13.46 9.58 -24.32
C GLY A 65 -12.03 9.08 -24.54
N CYS A 66 -11.41 8.42 -23.56
CA CYS A 66 -10.10 7.81 -23.70
C CYS A 66 -10.15 6.54 -24.56
N ASN A 67 -9.02 6.15 -25.16
CA ASN A 67 -8.93 4.88 -25.86
C ASN A 67 -8.99 3.68 -24.90
N GLY A 68 -9.28 2.48 -25.43
CA GLY A 68 -9.46 1.27 -24.62
C GLY A 68 -8.23 0.89 -23.78
N GLU A 69 -7.02 1.06 -24.31
CA GLU A 69 -5.78 0.79 -23.58
C GLU A 69 -5.61 1.72 -22.36
N THR A 70 -5.87 3.01 -22.53
CA THR A 70 -5.84 3.99 -21.44
C THR A 70 -6.89 3.66 -20.38
N GLN A 71 -8.10 3.30 -20.79
CA GLN A 71 -9.17 2.91 -19.87
C GLN A 71 -8.79 1.66 -19.07
N GLU A 72 -8.25 0.63 -19.74
CA GLU A 72 -7.82 -0.61 -19.11
C GLU A 72 -6.68 -0.36 -18.11
N ASN A 73 -5.64 0.37 -18.52
CA ASN A 73 -4.51 0.73 -17.64
C ASN A 73 -4.98 1.52 -16.41
N TYR A 74 -5.95 2.42 -16.60
CA TYR A 74 -6.52 3.19 -15.50
C TYR A 74 -7.27 2.31 -14.50
N LEU A 75 -8.15 1.44 -15.00
CA LEU A 75 -8.91 0.50 -14.16
C LEU A 75 -8.00 -0.51 -13.47
N TRP A 76 -6.93 -0.95 -14.12
CA TRP A 76 -5.89 -1.77 -13.51
C TRP A 76 -5.22 -1.02 -12.36
N GLY A 77 -4.89 0.25 -12.53
CA GLY A 77 -4.38 1.13 -11.47
C GLY A 77 -5.33 1.23 -10.27
N CYS A 78 -6.63 1.45 -10.51
CA CYS A 78 -7.65 1.43 -9.46
C CYS A 78 -7.69 0.09 -8.71
N SER A 79 -7.64 -1.03 -9.44
CA SER A 79 -7.68 -2.38 -8.87
C SER A 79 -6.46 -2.67 -8.00
N SER A 80 -5.27 -2.31 -8.47
CA SER A 80 -4.01 -2.43 -7.74
C SER A 80 -4.03 -1.62 -6.43
N LEU A 81 -4.56 -0.40 -6.49
CA LEU A 81 -4.67 0.47 -5.31
C LEU A 81 -5.72 -0.03 -4.31
N ALA A 82 -6.83 -0.59 -4.78
CA ALA A 82 -7.85 -1.20 -3.93
C ALA A 82 -7.31 -2.42 -3.16
N LYS A 83 -6.45 -3.23 -3.79
CA LYS A 83 -5.76 -4.34 -3.11
C LYS A 83 -4.83 -3.86 -2.01
N GLU A 84 -4.06 -2.80 -2.27
CA GLU A 84 -3.17 -2.19 -1.29
C GLU A 84 -3.94 -1.62 -0.08
N VAL A 85 -5.04 -0.89 -0.31
CA VAL A 85 -5.93 -0.41 0.76
C VAL A 85 -6.47 -1.57 1.59
N LYS A 86 -6.87 -2.68 0.96
CA LYS A 86 -7.34 -3.87 1.66
C LYS A 86 -6.24 -4.48 2.55
N GLN A 87 -5.04 -4.68 2.01
CA GLN A 87 -3.91 -5.24 2.76
C GLN A 87 -3.54 -4.36 3.96
N LEU A 88 -3.53 -3.04 3.80
CA LEU A 88 -3.27 -2.10 4.90
C LEU A 88 -4.35 -2.17 5.99
N ALA A 89 -5.62 -2.30 5.61
CA ALA A 89 -6.73 -2.45 6.57
C ALA A 89 -6.65 -3.79 7.33
N GLU A 90 -6.25 -4.87 6.66
CA GLU A 90 -6.00 -6.18 7.28
C GLU A 90 -4.84 -6.11 8.29
N LEU A 91 -3.73 -5.43 7.95
CA LEU A 91 -2.60 -5.22 8.86
C LEU A 91 -2.98 -4.47 10.14
N ILE A 92 -3.85 -3.45 10.04
CA ILE A 92 -4.36 -2.72 11.22
C ILE A 92 -5.24 -3.63 12.07
N SER A 93 -6.10 -4.43 11.43
CA SER A 93 -6.99 -5.37 12.12
C SER A 93 -6.20 -6.45 12.87
N ASP A 94 -5.15 -7.00 12.25
CA ASP A 94 -4.26 -8.01 12.83
C ASP A 94 -3.29 -7.44 13.87
N GLY A 95 -2.97 -6.14 13.78
CA GLY A 95 -2.20 -5.40 14.78
C GLY A 95 -3.02 -5.17 16.05
N ALA A 96 -4.30 -4.80 15.90
CA ALA A 96 -5.23 -4.62 17.02
C ALA A 96 -5.45 -5.92 17.83
N GLY A 97 -5.46 -7.08 17.17
CA GLY A 97 -5.60 -8.39 17.82
C GLY A 97 -4.38 -8.86 18.63
N ARG A 98 -3.20 -8.24 18.45
CA ARG A 98 -1.95 -8.64 19.14
C ARG A 98 -1.65 -7.82 20.40
N GLN A 99 -2.42 -6.76 20.68
CA GLN A 99 -2.27 -5.94 21.89
C GLN A 99 -3.37 -6.19 22.93
N ALA A 100 -4.23 -7.20 22.72
CA ALA A 100 -5.31 -7.59 23.62
C ALA A 100 -4.96 -8.85 24.43
#